data_AF-A0A7J0G4C1-F1
#
_entry.id   AF-A0A7J0G4C1-F1
#
_cell.length_a   1.000
_cell.length_b   1.000
_cell.length_c   1.000
_cell.angle_alpha   90.00
_cell.angle_beta   90.00
_cell.angle_gamma   90.00
#
_symmetry.space_group_name_H-M   'P 1'
#
loop_
_entity.id
_entity.type
_entity.pdbx_description
1 polymer ?
#
loop_
_entity_poly.entity_id
_entity_poly.type
_entity_poly.pdbx_seq_one_letter_code
_entity_poly.pdbx_strand_id
1 'polypeptide(L)'
;MCQVSLDLVKSLYAKFIDCDNEMIDLETGTPAHAANTAISEDLGQVEYILTDKTGTLTENRMIFKRCCISSIFYGNESGDALQGMISHFVYMWSSLMPSPVAQDKEAIVRAAARLHMVFVNKNANTLEINFNGAIVQYDLLDILEYSSDRKRMSVVVIRLQKWKNLPSIQGGR
;
A
#
# COMPACT_ATOMS: atom_id res chain seq x y z
N MET A 1 -52.21 -4.00 -14.15
CA MET A 1 -51.45 -5.20 -13.71
C MET A 1 -51.61 -5.31 -12.20
N CYS A 2 -51.85 -6.48 -11.65
CA CYS A 2 -52.07 -6.63 -10.20
C CYS A 2 -50.76 -6.38 -9.44
N GLN A 3 -50.82 -5.62 -8.35
CA GLN A 3 -49.65 -5.30 -7.50
C GLN A 3 -48.86 -6.57 -7.12
N VAL A 4 -49.59 -7.63 -6.75
CA VAL A 4 -49.03 -8.93 -6.37
C VAL A 4 -48.19 -9.58 -7.49
N SER A 5 -48.58 -9.41 -8.75
CA SER A 5 -47.83 -9.97 -9.88
C SER A 5 -46.55 -9.21 -10.17
N LEU A 6 -46.55 -7.88 -9.99
CA LEU A 6 -45.35 -7.06 -10.13
C LEU A 6 -44.33 -7.36 -9.03
N ASP A 7 -44.78 -7.49 -7.78
CA ASP A 7 -43.92 -7.79 -6.63
C ASP A 7 -43.27 -9.18 -6.76
N LEU A 8 -43.98 -10.16 -7.32
CA LEU A 8 -43.44 -11.48 -7.61
C LEU A 8 -42.32 -11.43 -8.67
N VAL A 9 -42.55 -10.69 -9.77
CA VAL A 9 -41.55 -10.55 -10.85
C VAL A 9 -40.31 -9.84 -10.32
N LYS A 10 -40.47 -8.76 -9.55
CA LYS A 10 -39.39 -8.02 -8.88
C LYS A 10 -38.57 -8.92 -7.95
N SER A 11 -39.25 -9.75 -7.15
CA SER A 11 -38.58 -10.71 -6.27
C SER A 11 -37.80 -11.78 -7.03
N LEU A 12 -38.32 -12.27 -8.17
CA LEU A 12 -37.59 -13.21 -9.02
C LEU A 12 -36.31 -12.57 -9.57
N TYR A 13 -36.37 -11.35 -10.09
CA TYR A 13 -35.18 -10.65 -10.61
C TYR A 13 -34.11 -10.42 -9.55
N ALA A 14 -34.49 -10.03 -8.33
CA ALA A 14 -33.53 -9.89 -7.23
C ALA A 14 -32.81 -11.23 -6.92
N LYS A 15 -33.54 -12.34 -6.93
CA LYS A 15 -32.94 -13.68 -6.76
C LYS A 15 -32.03 -14.08 -7.92
N PHE A 16 -32.33 -13.65 -9.14
CA PHE A 16 -31.44 -13.88 -10.28
C PHE A 16 -30.10 -13.15 -10.13
N ILE A 17 -30.10 -11.93 -9.58
CA ILE A 17 -28.88 -11.17 -9.25
C ILE A 17 -28.08 -11.88 -8.16
N ASP A 18 -28.75 -12.32 -7.08
CA ASP A 18 -28.09 -13.02 -5.97
C ASP A 18 -27.49 -14.37 -6.38
N CYS A 19 -28.05 -15.03 -7.39
CA CYS A 19 -27.61 -16.34 -7.89
C CYS A 19 -26.68 -16.25 -9.12
N ASP A 20 -26.22 -15.06 -9.49
CA ASP A 20 -25.31 -14.89 -10.61
C ASP A 20 -23.87 -15.27 -10.21
N ASN A 21 -23.30 -16.24 -10.93
CA ASN A 21 -21.94 -16.73 -10.69
C ASN A 21 -20.86 -15.73 -11.15
N GLU A 22 -21.17 -14.80 -12.06
CA GLU A 22 -20.23 -13.79 -12.54
C GLU A 22 -20.08 -12.62 -11.55
N MET A 23 -21.05 -12.42 -10.66
CA MET A 23 -21.07 -11.37 -9.64
C MET A 23 -20.62 -11.89 -8.26
N ILE A 24 -19.64 -12.80 -8.25
CA ILE A 24 -19.03 -13.32 -7.03
C ILE A 24 -17.61 -12.79 -6.94
N ASP A 25 -17.27 -12.16 -5.81
CA ASP A 25 -15.88 -11.81 -5.53
C ASP A 25 -15.07 -13.10 -5.28
N LEU A 26 -14.06 -13.33 -6.11
CA LEU A 26 -13.23 -14.54 -6.06
C LEU A 26 -12.29 -14.56 -4.85
N GLU A 27 -11.91 -13.39 -4.31
CA GLU A 27 -10.99 -13.32 -3.18
C GLU A 27 -11.70 -13.58 -1.86
N THR A 28 -12.89 -13.00 -1.65
CA THR A 28 -13.66 -13.18 -0.41
C THR A 28 -14.72 -14.28 -0.49
N GLY A 29 -15.06 -14.74 -1.69
CA GLY A 29 -16.17 -15.69 -1.92
C GLY A 29 -17.55 -15.10 -1.64
N THR A 30 -17.67 -13.77 -1.60
CA THR A 30 -18.93 -13.08 -1.29
C THR A 30 -19.74 -12.86 -2.57
N PRO A 31 -20.97 -13.40 -2.69
CA PRO A 31 -21.84 -13.13 -3.82
C PRO A 31 -22.47 -11.73 -3.75
N ALA A 32 -22.88 -11.18 -4.89
CA ALA A 32 -23.70 -9.99 -4.92
C ALA A 32 -25.00 -10.18 -4.13
N HIS A 33 -25.42 -9.13 -3.44
CA HIS A 33 -26.61 -9.16 -2.60
C HIS A 33 -27.56 -8.00 -2.94
N ALA A 34 -28.73 -8.34 -3.45
CA ALA A 34 -29.83 -7.43 -3.72
C ALA A 34 -30.64 -7.18 -2.44
N ALA A 35 -30.29 -6.15 -1.68
CA ALA A 35 -30.99 -5.78 -0.45
C ALA A 35 -32.45 -5.29 -0.69
N ASN A 36 -32.79 -4.92 -1.93
CA ASN A 36 -34.12 -4.43 -2.33
C ASN A 36 -34.64 -5.22 -3.54
N THR A 37 -35.91 -5.60 -3.53
CA THR A 37 -36.56 -6.33 -4.64
C THR A 37 -36.90 -5.43 -5.83
N ALA A 38 -37.04 -4.13 -5.64
CA ALA A 38 -37.28 -3.16 -6.72
C ALA A 38 -36.01 -2.74 -7.49
N ILE A 39 -34.84 -3.28 -7.12
CA ILE A 39 -33.52 -2.86 -7.62
C ILE A 39 -33.38 -2.91 -9.15
N SER A 40 -34.07 -3.83 -9.81
CA SER A 40 -34.01 -3.99 -11.27
C SER A 40 -34.63 -2.80 -12.04
N GLU A 41 -35.62 -2.12 -11.45
CA GLU A 41 -36.23 -0.93 -12.04
C GLU A 41 -35.37 0.31 -11.78
N ASP A 42 -34.89 0.44 -10.54
CA ASP A 42 -34.02 1.54 -10.12
C ASP A 42 -32.73 1.56 -10.95
N LEU A 43 -32.08 0.40 -11.14
CA LEU A 43 -30.89 0.25 -11.96
C LEU A 43 -31.11 0.58 -13.45
N GLY A 44 -32.31 0.35 -13.97
CA GLY A 44 -32.68 0.66 -15.35
C GLY A 44 -32.81 2.16 -15.64
N GLN A 45 -32.86 3.00 -14.60
CA GLN A 45 -33.05 4.45 -14.70
C GLN A 45 -31.86 5.26 -14.18
N VAL A 46 -30.75 4.61 -13.80
CA VAL A 46 -29.56 5.30 -13.28
C VAL A 46 -28.87 6.10 -14.39
N GLU A 47 -28.74 7.41 -14.19
CA GLU A 47 -28.01 8.32 -15.11
C GLU A 47 -26.61 8.68 -14.59
N TYR A 48 -26.43 8.73 -13.27
CA TYR A 48 -25.16 9.12 -12.64
C TYR A 48 -24.73 8.10 -11.60
N ILE A 49 -23.45 7.71 -11.66
CA ILE A 49 -22.82 6.85 -10.64
C ILE A 49 -21.89 7.73 -9.81
N LEU A 50 -22.17 7.82 -8.51
CA LEU A 50 -21.30 8.45 -7.53
C LEU A 50 -20.46 7.37 -6.88
N THR A 51 -19.15 7.38 -7.12
CA THR A 51 -18.21 6.44 -6.51
C THR A 51 -17.38 7.13 -5.44
N ASP A 52 -17.17 6.44 -4.31
CA ASP A 52 -16.14 6.85 -3.36
C ASP A 52 -14.76 6.41 -3.88
N LYS A 53 -13.74 7.18 -3.55
CA LYS A 53 -12.37 6.86 -3.92
C LYS A 53 -11.83 5.70 -3.10
N THR A 54 -11.92 5.82 -1.77
CA THR A 54 -11.24 4.90 -0.84
C THR A 54 -12.14 3.71 -0.53
N GLY A 55 -11.68 2.49 -0.82
CA GLY A 55 -12.46 1.27 -0.55
C GLY A 55 -13.46 0.91 -1.66
N THR A 56 -13.58 1.70 -2.72
CA THR A 56 -14.33 1.33 -3.95
C THR A 56 -13.44 1.39 -5.17
N LEU A 57 -12.85 2.55 -5.49
CA LEU A 57 -11.96 2.67 -6.65
C LEU A 57 -10.54 2.16 -6.36
N THR A 58 -10.08 2.32 -5.12
CA THR A 58 -8.73 1.94 -4.72
C THR A 58 -8.74 1.02 -3.50
N GLU A 59 -7.99 -0.07 -3.60
CA GLU A 59 -7.60 -0.86 -2.43
C GLU A 59 -6.75 -0.03 -1.47
N ASN A 60 -6.90 -0.28 -0.16
CA ASN A 60 -6.10 0.35 0.88
C ASN A 60 -4.71 -0.32 0.97
N ARG A 61 -3.98 -0.33 -0.15
CA ARG A 61 -2.65 -0.93 -0.27
C ARG A 61 -1.74 -0.07 -1.15
N MET A 62 -0.69 0.49 -0.54
CA MET A 62 0.32 1.27 -1.26
C MET A 62 1.49 0.38 -1.72
N ILE A 63 1.90 0.51 -2.98
CA ILE A 63 3.01 -0.24 -3.57
C ILE A 63 4.00 0.75 -4.18
N PHE A 64 5.28 0.59 -3.87
CA PHE A 64 6.34 1.40 -4.45
C PHE A 64 6.64 0.94 -5.89
N LYS A 65 6.23 1.74 -6.88
CA LYS A 65 6.28 1.40 -8.30
C LYS A 65 7.56 1.88 -9.00
N ARG A 66 7.98 3.12 -8.77
CA ARG A 66 9.09 3.77 -9.49
C ARG A 66 9.73 4.85 -8.62
N CYS A 67 11.01 5.14 -8.85
CA CYS A 67 11.69 6.31 -8.29
C CYS A 67 12.69 6.91 -9.26
N CYS A 68 13.09 8.16 -9.00
CA CYS A 68 14.12 8.84 -9.75
C CYS A 68 15.24 9.24 -8.80
N ILE A 69 16.48 8.86 -9.12
CA ILE A 69 17.67 9.21 -8.33
C ILE A 69 18.69 9.80 -9.29
N SER A 70 19.18 11.02 -9.00
CA SER A 70 20.17 11.70 -9.84
C SER A 70 19.78 11.77 -11.34
N SER A 71 18.50 12.02 -11.62
CA SER A 71 17.91 12.05 -12.98
C SER A 71 17.81 10.70 -13.69
N ILE A 72 18.12 9.59 -13.01
CA ILE A 72 17.94 8.21 -13.52
C ILE A 72 16.62 7.66 -12.98
N PHE A 73 15.77 7.17 -13.88
CA PHE A 73 14.49 6.55 -13.53
C PHE A 73 14.65 5.05 -13.29
N TYR A 74 14.20 4.59 -12.12
CA TYR A 74 14.17 3.20 -11.70
C TYR A 74 12.72 2.73 -11.60
N GLY A 75 12.43 1.53 -12.11
CA GLY A 75 11.13 0.87 -12.05
C GLY A 75 10.47 0.65 -13.43
N ASN A 76 9.75 -0.48 -13.55
CA ASN A 76 9.12 -0.95 -14.78
C ASN A 76 7.64 -0.56 -14.85
N GLU A 77 7.06 -0.49 -16.06
CA GLU A 77 5.65 -0.16 -16.32
C GLU A 77 4.68 -1.22 -15.77
N SER A 78 5.12 -2.47 -15.64
CA SER A 78 4.36 -3.57 -15.02
C SER A 78 4.15 -3.39 -13.52
N GLY A 79 4.82 -2.40 -12.92
CA GLY A 79 4.56 -1.96 -11.57
C GLY A 79 5.12 -2.84 -10.46
N ASP A 80 6.02 -3.76 -10.75
CA ASP A 80 6.85 -4.36 -9.71
C ASP A 80 8.26 -3.86 -9.88
N ALA A 81 8.60 -2.77 -9.19
CA ALA A 81 9.94 -2.20 -9.21
C ALA A 81 11.03 -3.22 -8.81
N LEU A 82 10.64 -4.29 -8.11
CA LEU A 82 11.52 -5.17 -7.35
C LEU A 82 10.91 -6.58 -7.21
N GLN A 83 10.71 -7.32 -8.31
CA GLN A 83 10.35 -8.74 -8.24
C GLN A 83 11.61 -9.58 -8.02
N GLY A 84 11.79 -10.07 -6.79
CA GLY A 84 12.88 -10.97 -6.40
C GLY A 84 13.31 -10.77 -4.95
N MET A 85 12.88 -11.71 -4.08
CA MET A 85 13.28 -11.86 -2.65
C MET A 85 12.77 -10.73 -1.70
N ILE A 86 12.31 -10.90 -0.46
CA ILE A 86 12.23 -11.99 0.52
C ILE A 86 10.95 -11.75 1.37
N SER A 87 10.16 -12.80 1.63
CA SER A 87 9.01 -12.78 2.56
C SER A 87 9.44 -12.54 4.03
N HIS A 88 10.67 -12.92 4.40
CA HIS A 88 11.17 -12.92 5.79
C HIS A 88 11.40 -11.54 6.44
N PHE A 89 11.76 -10.48 5.68
CA PHE A 89 12.06 -9.18 6.31
C PHE A 89 10.81 -8.34 6.64
N VAL A 90 9.69 -8.59 5.95
CA VAL A 90 8.41 -7.90 6.21
C VAL A 90 7.85 -8.28 7.58
N TYR A 91 8.02 -9.54 8.00
CA TYR A 91 7.54 -10.01 9.31
C TYR A 91 8.30 -9.39 10.49
N MET A 92 9.58 -9.05 10.33
CA MET A 92 10.36 -8.41 11.39
C MET A 92 9.98 -6.94 11.59
N TRP A 93 9.62 -6.23 10.51
CA TRP A 93 9.17 -4.83 10.55
C TRP A 93 7.75 -4.70 11.11
N SER A 94 6.84 -5.61 10.74
CA SER A 94 5.45 -5.62 11.22
C SER A 94 5.35 -5.77 12.75
N SER A 95 6.29 -6.51 13.36
CA SER A 95 6.36 -6.69 14.82
C SER A 95 6.93 -5.48 15.58
N LEU A 96 7.63 -4.56 14.90
CA LEU A 96 8.32 -3.41 15.52
C LEU A 96 7.49 -2.11 15.47
N MET A 97 6.43 -2.04 14.65
CA MET A 97 5.55 -0.87 14.55
C MET A 97 4.08 -1.32 14.46
N PRO A 98 3.32 -1.30 15.58
CA PRO A 98 1.89 -1.54 15.54
C PRO A 98 1.12 -0.27 15.15
N SER A 99 0.24 -0.39 14.15
CA SER A 99 -0.80 0.57 13.72
C SER A 99 -0.38 1.65 12.69
N PRO A 100 -1.36 2.31 12.02
CA PRO A 100 -1.32 2.70 10.61
C PRO A 100 -0.53 3.98 10.37
N VAL A 101 0.78 3.95 10.56
CA VAL A 101 1.61 5.13 10.29
C VAL A 101 1.98 5.15 8.81
N ALA A 102 1.00 5.58 8.01
CA ALA A 102 1.10 5.98 6.61
C ALA A 102 1.61 4.83 5.69
N GLN A 103 0.68 4.11 5.07
CA GLN A 103 0.96 2.98 4.18
C GLN A 103 1.97 3.30 3.05
N ASP A 104 2.03 4.56 2.64
CA ASP A 104 3.02 5.10 1.71
C ASP A 104 4.45 5.01 2.26
N LYS A 105 4.67 5.30 3.54
CA LYS A 105 5.98 5.16 4.19
C LYS A 105 6.39 3.70 4.29
N GLU A 106 5.45 2.83 4.62
CA GLU A 106 5.70 1.39 4.68
C GLU A 106 6.14 0.85 3.31
N ALA A 107 5.49 1.28 2.22
CA ALA A 107 5.87 0.90 0.86
C ALA A 107 7.31 1.31 0.54
N ILE A 108 7.75 2.50 0.97
CA ILE A 108 9.12 2.99 0.78
C ILE A 108 10.12 2.16 1.60
N VAL A 109 9.82 1.88 2.87
CA VAL A 109 10.72 1.07 3.72
C VAL A 109 10.86 -0.34 3.18
N ARG A 110 9.75 -0.96 2.74
CA ARG A 110 9.77 -2.27 2.09
C ARG A 110 10.63 -2.26 0.82
N ALA A 111 10.59 -1.19 0.03
CA ALA A 111 11.45 -1.04 -1.14
C ALA A 111 12.95 -0.89 -0.76
N ALA A 112 13.26 -0.11 0.29
CA ALA A 112 14.63 0.04 0.77
C ALA A 112 15.22 -1.29 1.28
N ALA A 113 14.43 -2.10 1.99
CA ALA A 113 14.85 -3.40 2.48
C ALA A 113 15.24 -4.36 1.33
N ARG A 114 14.50 -4.31 0.21
CA ARG A 114 14.82 -5.08 -1.01
C ARG A 114 16.10 -4.62 -1.70
N LEU A 115 16.53 -3.37 -1.48
CA LEU A 115 17.80 -2.82 -1.94
C LEU A 115 18.93 -3.01 -0.92
N HIS A 116 18.80 -3.97 0.00
CA HIS A 116 19.77 -4.25 1.07
C HIS A 116 20.05 -3.06 2.01
N MET A 117 19.08 -2.15 2.15
CA MET A 117 19.08 -1.08 3.15
C MET A 117 18.03 -1.40 4.20
N VAL A 118 18.46 -1.97 5.32
CA VAL A 118 17.53 -2.43 6.37
C VAL A 118 17.79 -1.65 7.65
N PHE A 119 16.71 -1.09 8.21
CA PHE A 119 16.75 -0.52 9.53
C PHE A 119 16.84 -1.63 10.59
N VAL A 120 17.87 -1.57 11.44
CA VAL A 120 18.19 -2.64 12.40
C VAL A 120 17.64 -2.31 13.77
N ASN A 121 17.97 -1.13 14.29
CA ASN A 121 17.64 -0.76 15.66
C ASN A 121 17.47 0.76 15.83
N LYS A 122 16.54 1.14 16.70
CA LYS A 122 16.31 2.50 17.19
C LYS A 122 16.54 2.53 18.70
N ASN A 123 17.56 3.25 19.14
CA ASN A 123 17.68 3.70 20.52
C ASN A 123 17.21 5.16 20.62
N ALA A 124 17.19 5.73 21.83
CA ALA A 124 16.73 7.11 22.05
C ALA A 124 17.51 8.14 21.23
N ASN A 125 18.83 7.96 21.12
CA ASN A 125 19.74 8.91 20.46
C ASN A 125 20.51 8.28 19.30
N THR A 126 20.39 6.96 19.05
CA THR A 126 21.14 6.28 17.99
C THR A 126 20.24 5.46 17.08
N LEU A 127 20.55 5.48 15.79
CA LEU A 127 19.88 4.74 14.73
C LEU A 127 20.91 3.84 14.03
N GLU A 128 20.58 2.57 13.88
CA GLU A 128 21.44 1.58 13.23
C GLU A 128 20.79 1.10 11.93
N ILE A 129 21.51 1.25 10.82
CA ILE A 129 21.06 0.84 9.49
C ILE A 129 22.09 -0.12 8.91
N ASN A 130 21.63 -1.28 8.48
CA ASN A 130 22.43 -2.23 7.72
C ASN A 130 22.38 -1.86 6.23
N PHE A 131 23.55 -1.58 5.67
CA PHE A 131 23.75 -1.29 4.26
C PHE A 131 24.65 -2.37 3.64
N ASN A 132 24.10 -3.21 2.77
CA ASN A 132 24.83 -4.30 2.08
C ASN A 132 25.62 -5.23 3.04
N GLY A 133 25.11 -5.47 4.24
CA GLY A 133 25.78 -6.30 5.27
C GLY A 133 26.67 -5.51 6.24
N ALA A 134 26.86 -4.21 6.04
CA ALA A 134 27.62 -3.35 6.95
C ALA A 134 26.68 -2.49 7.81
N ILE A 135 26.84 -2.54 9.13
CA ILE A 135 26.06 -1.71 10.07
C ILE A 135 26.66 -0.31 10.11
N VAL A 136 25.84 0.69 9.79
CA VAL A 136 26.15 2.11 9.88
C VAL A 136 25.32 2.72 11.01
N GLN A 137 26.00 3.37 11.95
CA GLN A 137 25.36 4.05 13.07
C GLN A 137 25.24 5.56 12.83
N TYR A 138 24.11 6.11 13.25
CA TYR A 138 23.77 7.53 13.19
C TYR A 138 23.32 8.00 14.56
N ASP A 139 23.78 9.17 14.99
CA ASP A 139 23.19 9.90 16.11
C ASP A 139 21.96 10.65 15.63
N LEU A 140 20.84 10.44 16.30
CA LEU A 140 19.59 11.13 16.07
C LEU A 140 19.57 12.42 16.89
N LEU A 141 19.56 13.56 16.19
CA LEU A 141 19.52 14.88 16.84
C LEU A 141 18.10 15.38 17.02
N ASP A 142 17.29 15.29 15.96
CA ASP A 142 15.93 15.83 15.97
C ASP A 142 15.02 15.10 14.97
N ILE A 143 13.76 14.95 15.33
CA ILE A 143 12.69 14.44 14.46
C ILE A 143 11.63 15.51 14.35
N LEU A 144 11.52 16.09 13.16
CA LEU A 144 10.45 17.00 12.80
C LEU A 144 9.32 16.19 12.16
N GLU A 145 8.29 15.90 12.95
CA GLU A 145 7.15 15.10 12.52
C GLU A 145 6.40 15.72 11.33
N TYR A 146 5.61 14.89 10.65
CA TYR A 146 4.77 15.39 9.58
C TYR A 146 3.73 16.37 10.14
N SER A 147 3.59 17.52 9.49
CA SER A 147 2.47 18.44 9.70
C SER A 147 1.80 18.72 8.37
N SER A 148 0.47 18.80 8.38
CA SER A 148 -0.35 19.13 7.21
C SER A 148 0.04 20.48 6.58
N ASP A 149 0.50 21.44 7.39
CA ASP A 149 0.95 22.75 6.90
C ASP A 149 2.27 22.64 6.14
N ARG A 150 3.19 21.81 6.63
CA ARG A 150 4.53 21.63 6.02
C ARG A 150 4.53 20.64 4.86
N LYS A 151 3.61 19.67 4.86
CA LYS A 151 3.54 18.54 3.93
C LYS A 151 4.86 17.74 3.82
N ARG A 152 5.68 17.77 4.87
CA ARG A 152 7.04 17.20 4.92
C ARG A 152 7.31 16.66 6.31
N MET A 153 8.09 15.57 6.36
CA MET A 153 8.73 15.03 7.57
C MET A 153 10.24 15.19 7.39
N SER A 154 10.96 15.52 8.46
CA SER A 154 12.40 15.71 8.40
C SER A 154 13.07 15.11 9.63
N VAL A 155 14.25 14.56 9.43
CA VAL A 155 15.03 13.94 10.50
C VAL A 155 16.45 14.47 10.37
N VAL A 156 17.02 14.92 11.49
CA VAL A 156 18.39 15.41 11.56
C VAL A 156 19.23 14.33 12.22
N VAL A 157 20.21 13.82 11.48
CA VAL A 157 21.13 12.78 11.94
C VAL A 157 22.58 13.16 11.68
N ILE A 158 23.46 12.73 12.57
CA ILE A 158 24.92 12.78 12.38
C ILE A 158 25.41 11.36 12.15
N ARG A 159 26.14 11.14 11.07
CA ARG A 159 26.80 9.85 10.84
C ARG A 159 28.00 9.71 11.77
N LEU A 160 28.06 8.63 12.54
CA LEU A 160 29.14 8.39 13.49
C LEU A 160 30.42 7.84 12.82
N GLN A 161 30.32 7.26 11.62
CA GLN A 161 31.46 6.69 10.90
C GLN A 161 32.04 7.61 9.82
N LYS A 162 33.37 7.69 9.75
CA LYS A 162 34.12 8.49 8.76
C LYS A 162 33.99 7.90 7.35
N TRP A 163 33.87 8.80 6.36
CA TRP A 163 33.63 8.54 4.92
C TRP A 163 34.61 7.58 4.22
N LYS A 164 35.75 7.21 4.82
CA LYS A 164 36.78 6.38 4.18
C LYS A 164 36.54 4.86 4.25
N ASN A 165 35.54 4.40 5.02
CA ASN A 165 35.32 2.97 5.28
C ASN A 165 34.05 2.41 4.60
N LEU A 166 33.52 3.05 3.56
CA LEU A 166 32.40 2.48 2.82
C LEU A 166 32.91 1.32 1.94
N PRO A 167 32.22 0.16 1.90
CA PRO A 167 32.37 -0.75 0.79
C PRO A 167 31.98 0.03 -0.48
N SER A 168 32.96 0.26 -1.35
CA SER A 168 32.76 0.96 -2.61
C SER A 168 31.63 0.28 -3.37
N ILE A 169 30.56 1.03 -3.66
CA ILE A 169 29.53 0.62 -4.62
C ILE A 169 30.28 0.51 -5.94
N GLN A 170 30.64 -0.70 -6.35
CA GLN A 170 31.13 -0.94 -7.70
C GLN A 170 29.97 -0.62 -8.64
N GLY A 171 29.99 0.58 -9.20
CA GLY A 171 29.10 0.97 -10.28
C GLY A 171 29.38 0.07 -11.47
N GLY A 172 28.48 -0.89 -11.70
CA GLY A 172 28.38 -1.57 -12.98
C GLY A 172 28.02 -0.53 -14.04
N ARG A 173 28.86 -0.47 -15.09
CA ARG A 173 28.58 0.25 -16.33
C ARG A 173 27.34 -0.31 -17.01
#